data_AF-A0A7V8YPE1-F1
#
_entry.id   AF-A0A7V8YPE1-F1
#
_cell.length_a   1.000
_cell.length_b   1.000
_cell.length_c   1.000
_cell.angle_alpha   90.00
_cell.angle_beta   90.00
_cell.angle_gamma   90.00
#
_symmetry.space_group_name_H-M   'P 1'
#
loop_
_entity.id
_entity.type
_entity.pdbx_description
1 polymer ?
#
loop_
_entity_poly.entity_id
_entity_poly.type
_entity_poly.pdbx_seq_one_letter_code
_entity_poly.pdbx_strand_id
1 'polypeptide(L)'
;MEGALLAVGVVTAGFLVWRLRRRHPGVPRGWQTDQSHAADLHRRLHRCIDRTRHGIARAAGRGAAVDRLMTLTEDLDAQARGIDAQLVAASRLPSMPRERSLRDLRYRVIEVEKLAARVDEIAVELTSPVLGAADAGLRDLQLRIDALEQARREAHEIGPDGPKPAPLPEPTEPPRPEGEERPGTA
;
A
#
# COMPACT_ATOMS: atom_id res chain seq x y z
N MET A 1 1.08 8.74 -41.82
CA MET A 1 1.12 7.30 -41.50
C MET A 1 2.43 6.85 -40.82
N GLU A 2 3.45 7.71 -40.68
CA GLU A 2 4.74 7.34 -40.09
C GLU A 2 4.71 7.16 -38.56
N GLY A 3 3.84 7.90 -37.84
CA GLY A 3 3.72 7.77 -36.38
C GLY A 3 3.20 6.41 -35.88
N ALA A 4 2.40 5.70 -36.69
CA ALA A 4 1.86 4.39 -36.31
C ALA A 4 2.94 3.30 -36.35
N LEU A 5 3.87 3.35 -37.30
CA LEU A 5 4.97 2.39 -37.42
C LEU A 5 6.00 2.55 -36.28
N LEU A 6 6.28 3.79 -35.88
CA LEU A 6 7.15 4.06 -34.73
C LEU A 6 6.54 3.59 -33.41
N ALA A 7 5.23 3.79 -33.21
CA ALA A 7 4.52 3.31 -32.01
C ALA A 7 4.54 1.77 -31.92
N VAL A 8 4.30 1.06 -33.02
CA VAL A 8 4.35 -0.41 -33.06
C VAL A 8 5.78 -0.94 -32.82
N GLY A 9 6.80 -0.26 -33.36
CA GLY A 9 8.21 -0.60 -33.14
C GLY A 9 8.64 -0.46 -31.67
N VAL A 10 8.24 0.62 -31.00
CA VAL A 10 8.55 0.85 -29.58
C VAL A 10 7.82 -0.15 -28.67
N VAL A 11 6.55 -0.48 -28.96
CA VAL A 11 5.80 -1.47 -28.18
C VAL A 11 6.38 -2.87 -28.36
N THR A 12 6.75 -3.27 -29.58
CA THR A 12 7.35 -4.59 -29.83
C THR A 12 8.76 -4.72 -29.26
N ALA A 13 9.60 -3.68 -29.37
CA ALA A 13 10.92 -3.65 -28.73
C ALA A 13 10.81 -3.66 -27.20
N GLY A 14 9.88 -2.89 -26.64
CA GLY A 14 9.57 -2.89 -25.21
C GLY A 14 9.10 -4.26 -24.73
N PHE A 15 8.22 -4.92 -25.48
CA PHE A 15 7.75 -6.28 -25.21
C PHE A 15 8.87 -7.31 -25.25
N LEU A 16 9.77 -7.23 -26.24
CA LEU A 16 10.93 -8.11 -26.36
C LEU A 16 11.94 -7.89 -25.23
N VAL A 17 12.26 -6.64 -24.88
CA VAL A 17 13.17 -6.31 -23.77
C VAL A 17 12.57 -6.74 -22.44
N TRP A 18 11.28 -6.51 -22.22
CA TRP A 18 10.55 -6.98 -21.04
C TRP A 18 10.56 -8.51 -20.96
N ARG A 19 10.32 -9.20 -22.08
CA ARG A 19 10.37 -10.67 -22.17
C ARG A 19 11.78 -11.23 -21.94
N LEU A 20 12.81 -10.52 -22.39
CA LEU A 20 14.22 -10.87 -22.18
C LEU A 20 14.66 -10.62 -20.74
N ARG A 21 14.15 -9.57 -20.09
CA ARG A 21 14.38 -9.27 -18.67
C ARG A 21 13.68 -10.26 -17.73
N ARG A 22 12.55 -10.85 -18.16
CA ARG A 22 11.85 -11.94 -17.46
C ARG A 22 12.47 -13.33 -17.65
N ARG A 23 13.74 -13.40 -18.04
CA ARG A 23 14.46 -14.67 -18.09
C ARG A 23 14.87 -15.07 -16.68
N HIS A 24 14.19 -16.07 -16.15
CA HIS A 24 14.63 -16.71 -14.91
C HIS A 24 15.79 -17.67 -15.23
N PRO A 25 16.98 -17.45 -14.66
CA PRO A 25 18.12 -18.33 -14.87
C PRO A 25 17.76 -19.74 -14.38
N GLY A 26 18.04 -20.75 -15.20
CA GLY A 26 17.81 -22.17 -14.84
C GLY A 26 16.47 -22.77 -15.29
N VAL A 27 15.55 -21.98 -15.86
CA VAL A 27 14.25 -22.49 -16.36
C VAL A 27 14.30 -22.74 -17.89
N PRO A 28 13.70 -23.83 -18.41
CA PRO A 28 13.63 -24.09 -19.85
C PRO A 28 12.94 -22.96 -20.62
N ARG A 29 13.55 -22.52 -21.73
CA ARG A 29 13.04 -21.40 -22.56
C ARG A 29 11.63 -21.62 -23.09
N GLY A 30 11.25 -22.88 -23.33
CA GLY A 30 9.93 -23.26 -23.82
C GLY A 30 8.79 -23.03 -22.82
N TRP A 31 9.07 -22.89 -21.51
CA TRP A 31 8.03 -22.80 -20.48
C TRP A 31 7.16 -21.54 -20.55
N GLN A 32 7.54 -20.55 -21.36
CA GLN A 32 6.66 -19.41 -21.63
C GLN A 32 5.43 -19.79 -22.47
N THR A 33 5.54 -20.84 -23.29
CA THR A 33 4.49 -21.26 -24.24
C THR A 33 4.07 -22.72 -24.10
N ASP A 34 4.86 -23.54 -23.40
CA ASP A 34 4.59 -24.95 -23.16
C ASP A 34 3.33 -25.17 -22.30
N GLN A 35 2.53 -26.17 -22.62
CA GLN A 35 1.30 -26.52 -21.88
C GLN A 35 1.55 -27.52 -20.74
N SER A 36 2.80 -27.92 -20.50
CA SER A 36 3.13 -28.79 -19.37
C SER A 36 2.71 -28.18 -18.02
N HIS A 37 2.32 -29.04 -17.06
CA HIS A 37 1.87 -28.60 -15.74
C HIS A 37 2.97 -27.82 -14.98
N ALA A 38 4.24 -28.20 -15.16
CA ALA A 38 5.37 -27.47 -14.58
C ALA A 38 5.48 -26.03 -15.16
N ALA A 39 5.32 -25.89 -16.48
CA ALA A 39 5.32 -24.59 -17.13
C ALA A 39 4.13 -23.72 -16.71
N ASP A 40 2.95 -24.31 -16.49
CA ASP A 40 1.80 -23.58 -15.97
C ASP A 40 2.03 -23.05 -14.54
N LEU A 41 2.54 -23.90 -13.63
CA LEU A 41 2.88 -23.49 -12.27
C LEU A 41 3.91 -22.36 -12.26
N HIS A 42 4.97 -22.46 -13.07
CA HIS A 42 5.95 -21.40 -13.26
C HIS A 42 5.30 -20.07 -13.70
N ARG A 43 4.48 -20.10 -14.76
CA ARG A 43 3.81 -18.89 -15.24
C ARG A 43 2.84 -18.31 -14.22
N ARG A 44 2.15 -19.15 -13.45
CA ARG A 44 1.18 -18.72 -12.44
C ARG A 44 1.89 -18.01 -11.27
N LEU A 45 2.98 -18.60 -10.79
CA LEU A 45 3.87 -18.04 -9.77
C LEU A 45 4.40 -16.66 -10.17
N HIS A 46 4.98 -16.54 -11.36
CA HIS A 46 5.53 -15.25 -11.81
C HIS A 46 4.45 -14.22 -12.09
N ARG A 47 3.29 -14.62 -12.63
CA ARG A 47 2.14 -13.72 -12.79
C ARG A 47 1.68 -13.10 -11.47
N CYS A 48 1.74 -13.85 -10.36
CA CYS A 48 1.36 -13.29 -9.04
C CYS A 48 2.40 -12.27 -8.55
N ILE A 49 3.69 -12.60 -8.65
CA ILE A 49 4.78 -11.70 -8.24
C ILE A 49 4.78 -10.43 -9.08
N ASP A 50 4.57 -10.54 -10.39
CA ASP A 50 4.47 -9.41 -11.29
C ASP A 50 3.29 -8.50 -10.97
N ARG A 51 2.16 -9.08 -10.58
CA ARG A 51 0.99 -8.33 -10.13
C ARG A 51 1.32 -7.54 -8.87
N THR A 52 1.92 -8.19 -7.87
CA THR A 52 2.35 -7.55 -6.62
C THR A 52 3.36 -6.44 -6.87
N ARG A 53 4.37 -6.66 -7.72
CA ARG A 53 5.33 -5.61 -8.14
C ARG A 53 4.62 -4.42 -8.76
N HIS A 54 3.65 -4.67 -9.63
CA HIS A 54 2.89 -3.61 -10.27
C HIS A 54 1.99 -2.85 -9.28
N GLY A 55 1.37 -3.56 -8.32
CA GLY A 55 0.61 -2.96 -7.23
C GLY A 55 1.46 -2.03 -6.35
N ILE A 56 2.65 -2.51 -5.95
CA ILE A 56 3.63 -1.73 -5.18
C ILE A 56 4.12 -0.53 -5.96
N ALA A 57 4.48 -0.69 -7.24
CA ALA A 57 4.94 0.42 -8.08
C ALA A 57 3.85 1.49 -8.24
N ARG A 58 2.58 1.08 -8.36
CA ARG A 58 1.44 2.00 -8.37
C ARG A 58 1.28 2.73 -7.04
N ALA A 59 1.49 2.05 -5.91
CA ALA A 59 1.43 2.66 -4.59
C ALA A 59 2.57 3.66 -4.36
N ALA A 60 3.80 3.31 -4.75
CA ALA A 60 4.94 4.21 -4.75
C ALA A 60 4.68 5.47 -5.59
N GLY A 61 4.11 5.30 -6.79
CA GLY A 61 3.73 6.41 -7.68
C GLY A 61 2.66 7.35 -7.09
N ARG A 62 1.97 6.93 -6.03
CA ARG A 62 1.02 7.76 -5.26
C ARG A 62 1.61 8.32 -3.97
N GLY A 63 2.92 8.14 -3.73
CA GLY A 63 3.62 8.66 -2.56
C GLY A 63 3.52 7.79 -1.31
N ALA A 64 3.04 6.53 -1.42
CA ALA A 64 3.04 5.62 -0.28
C ALA A 64 4.47 5.15 0.07
N ALA A 65 4.75 4.98 1.36
CA ALA A 65 6.01 4.41 1.84
C ALA A 65 5.99 2.88 1.64
N VAL A 66 6.68 2.40 0.59
CA VAL A 66 6.61 0.98 0.16
C VAL A 66 7.90 0.18 0.35
N ASP A 67 8.95 0.72 0.96
CA ASP A 67 10.28 0.09 1.03
C ASP A 67 10.24 -1.34 1.63
N ARG A 68 9.42 -1.52 2.67
CA ARG A 68 9.21 -2.84 3.28
C ARG A 68 8.49 -3.81 2.34
N LEU A 69 7.52 -3.34 1.57
CA LEU A 69 6.81 -4.17 0.59
C LEU A 69 7.72 -4.55 -0.58
N MET A 70 8.63 -3.66 -0.98
CA MET A 70 9.67 -3.97 -1.97
C MET A 70 10.57 -5.10 -1.48
N THR A 71 11.06 -5.02 -0.25
CA THR A 71 11.89 -6.08 0.38
C THR A 71 11.14 -7.42 0.42
N LEU A 72 9.88 -7.43 0.87
CA LEU A 72 9.06 -8.65 0.88
C LEU A 72 8.87 -9.24 -0.53
N THR A 73 8.79 -8.39 -1.55
CA THR A 73 8.65 -8.85 -2.93
C THR A 73 9.94 -9.44 -3.49
N GLU A 74 11.10 -8.96 -3.04
CA GLU A 74 12.41 -9.57 -3.34
C GLU A 74 12.52 -10.95 -2.69
N ASP A 75 12.07 -11.10 -1.45
CA ASP A 75 12.01 -12.39 -0.76
C ASP A 75 11.10 -13.38 -1.48
N LEU A 76 9.92 -12.93 -1.93
CA LEU A 76 8.99 -13.74 -2.74
C LEU A 76 9.63 -14.17 -4.07
N ASP A 77 10.41 -13.29 -4.72
CA ASP A 77 11.14 -13.63 -5.95
C ASP A 77 12.24 -14.66 -5.70
N ALA A 78 12.98 -14.55 -4.60
CA ALA A 78 13.97 -15.53 -4.20
C ALA A 78 13.34 -16.91 -3.93
N GLN A 79 12.21 -16.94 -3.22
CA GLN A 79 11.43 -18.18 -3.00
C GLN A 79 10.93 -18.76 -4.32
N ALA A 80 10.44 -17.92 -5.23
CA ALA A 80 9.96 -18.39 -6.53
C ALA A 80 11.05 -19.02 -7.38
N ARG A 81 12.27 -18.46 -7.37
CA ARG A 81 13.43 -19.09 -8.04
C ARG A 81 13.76 -20.45 -7.43
N GLY A 82 13.62 -20.60 -6.11
CA GLY A 82 13.78 -21.90 -5.44
C GLY A 82 12.73 -22.93 -5.88
N ILE A 83 11.47 -22.50 -6.01
CA ILE A 83 10.38 -23.35 -6.53
C ILE A 83 10.61 -23.71 -7.99
N ASP A 84 11.05 -22.76 -8.82
CA ASP A 84 11.38 -22.99 -10.23
C ASP A 84 12.45 -24.07 -10.41
N ALA A 85 13.52 -24.03 -9.61
CA ALA A 85 14.54 -25.07 -9.63
C ALA A 85 13.96 -26.46 -9.30
N GLN A 86 13.02 -26.53 -8.35
CA GLN A 86 12.33 -27.77 -8.00
C GLN A 86 11.36 -28.23 -9.08
N LEU A 87 10.64 -27.31 -9.75
CA LEU A 87 9.81 -27.63 -10.90
C LEU A 87 10.64 -28.21 -12.05
N VAL A 88 11.82 -27.64 -12.31
CA VAL A 88 12.73 -28.15 -13.34
C VAL A 88 13.23 -29.54 -12.98
N ALA A 89 13.62 -29.78 -11.73
CA ALA A 89 13.99 -31.11 -11.26
C ALA A 89 12.82 -32.11 -11.40
N ALA A 90 11.61 -31.72 -10.97
CA ALA A 90 10.42 -32.56 -11.04
C ALA A 90 10.05 -32.93 -12.48
N SER A 91 10.15 -32.00 -13.43
CA SER A 91 9.84 -32.24 -14.84
C SER A 91 10.72 -33.30 -15.51
N ARG A 92 11.90 -33.60 -14.94
CA ARG A 92 12.83 -34.62 -15.43
C ARG A 92 12.56 -36.01 -14.85
N LEU A 93 11.70 -36.13 -13.83
CA LEU A 93 11.38 -37.41 -13.20
C LEU A 93 10.46 -38.27 -14.10
N PRO A 94 10.41 -39.60 -13.92
CA PRO A 94 9.39 -40.48 -14.52
C PRO A 94 7.95 -40.10 -14.10
N SER A 95 6.91 -40.58 -14.80
CA SER A 95 5.52 -40.09 -14.65
C SER A 95 5.00 -40.08 -13.21
N MET A 96 5.00 -41.22 -12.52
CA MET A 96 4.46 -41.34 -11.16
C MET A 96 5.16 -40.44 -10.12
N PRO A 97 6.49 -40.44 -9.99
CA PRO A 97 7.17 -39.52 -9.08
C PRO A 97 7.05 -38.06 -9.52
N ARG A 98 7.04 -37.77 -10.83
CA ARG A 98 6.82 -36.42 -11.37
C ARG A 98 5.48 -35.85 -10.92
N GLU A 99 4.39 -36.59 -11.07
CA GLU A 99 3.04 -36.15 -10.69
C GLU A 99 2.96 -35.84 -9.19
N ARG A 100 3.53 -36.71 -8.35
CA ARG A 100 3.60 -36.49 -6.90
C ARG A 100 4.37 -35.21 -6.58
N SER A 101 5.58 -35.05 -7.12
CA SER A 101 6.39 -33.86 -6.89
C SER A 101 5.71 -32.57 -7.38
N LEU A 102 5.06 -32.60 -8.54
CA LEU A 102 4.34 -31.44 -9.07
C LEU A 102 3.12 -31.09 -8.23
N ARG A 103 2.43 -32.08 -7.66
CA ARG A 103 1.32 -31.85 -6.74
C ARG A 103 1.79 -31.17 -5.45
N ASP A 104 2.91 -31.59 -4.90
CA ASP A 104 3.48 -30.99 -3.69
C ASP A 104 3.96 -29.55 -3.96
N LEU A 105 4.59 -29.32 -5.12
CA LEU A 105 5.01 -27.99 -5.55
C LEU A 105 3.82 -27.06 -5.81
N ARG A 106 2.69 -27.57 -6.29
CA ARG A 106 1.47 -26.79 -6.44
C ARG A 106 1.00 -26.18 -5.12
N TYR A 107 1.09 -26.92 -4.00
CA TYR A 107 0.74 -26.37 -2.69
C TYR A 107 1.67 -25.23 -2.28
N ARG A 108 2.99 -25.38 -2.53
CA ARG A 108 3.96 -24.32 -2.27
C ARG A 108 3.69 -23.06 -3.11
N VAL A 109 3.36 -23.24 -4.39
CA VAL A 109 2.96 -22.13 -5.26
C VAL A 109 1.72 -21.41 -4.72
N ILE A 110 0.70 -22.15 -4.26
CA ILE A 110 -0.50 -21.57 -3.65
C ILE A 110 -0.17 -20.73 -2.41
N GLU A 111 0.76 -21.19 -1.55
CA GLU A 111 1.16 -20.40 -0.38
C GLU A 111 1.88 -19.10 -0.77
N VAL A 112 2.77 -19.15 -1.77
CA VAL A 112 3.41 -17.93 -2.30
C VAL A 112 2.38 -16.99 -2.91
N GLU A 113 1.38 -17.51 -3.62
CA GLU A 113 0.29 -16.70 -4.17
C GLU A 113 -0.53 -16.00 -3.10
N LYS A 114 -0.84 -16.69 -1.98
CA LYS A 114 -1.55 -16.08 -0.85
C LYS A 114 -0.73 -14.95 -0.22
N LEU A 115 0.58 -15.16 -0.03
CA LEU A 115 1.46 -14.12 0.50
C LEU A 115 1.55 -12.93 -0.46
N ALA A 116 1.72 -13.19 -1.75
CA ALA A 116 1.77 -12.15 -2.79
C ALA A 116 0.46 -11.35 -2.87
N ALA A 117 -0.70 -12.02 -2.74
CA ALA A 117 -2.01 -11.37 -2.68
C ALA A 117 -2.13 -10.46 -1.45
N ARG A 118 -1.69 -10.93 -0.27
CA ARG A 118 -1.69 -10.11 0.95
C ARG A 118 -0.80 -8.87 0.83
N VAL A 119 0.38 -9.00 0.20
CA VAL A 119 1.26 -7.85 -0.06
C VAL A 119 0.60 -6.85 -1.01
N ASP A 120 -0.11 -7.34 -2.04
CA ASP A 120 -0.86 -6.50 -2.97
C ASP A 120 -2.03 -5.78 -2.27
N GLU A 121 -2.77 -6.47 -1.39
CA GLU A 121 -3.82 -5.88 -0.56
C GLU A 121 -3.28 -4.74 0.31
N ILE A 122 -2.17 -4.95 1.02
CA ILE A 122 -1.52 -3.90 1.83
C ILE A 122 -1.09 -2.72 0.94
N ALA A 123 -0.54 -2.98 -0.25
CA ALA A 123 -0.16 -1.91 -1.18
C ALA A 123 -1.38 -1.09 -1.63
N VAL A 124 -2.53 -1.74 -1.86
CA VAL A 124 -3.79 -1.06 -2.18
C VAL A 124 -4.27 -0.22 -1.00
N GLU A 125 -4.26 -0.79 0.21
CA GLU A 125 -4.67 -0.11 1.45
C GLU A 125 -3.87 1.16 1.68
N LEU A 126 -2.54 1.13 1.54
CA LEU A 126 -1.68 2.31 1.69
C LEU A 126 -2.03 3.48 0.75
N THR A 127 -2.75 3.21 -0.34
CA THR A 127 -3.20 4.24 -1.28
C THR A 127 -4.69 4.58 -1.15
N SER A 128 -5.38 3.95 -0.20
CA SER A 128 -6.80 4.17 0.05
C SER A 128 -7.02 5.59 0.60
N PRO A 129 -7.99 6.34 0.06
CA PRO A 129 -8.26 7.71 0.48
C PRO A 129 -8.65 7.84 1.97
N VAL A 130 -9.11 6.74 2.58
CA VAL A 130 -9.44 6.67 4.01
C VAL A 130 -8.21 6.91 4.89
N LEU A 131 -7.05 6.33 4.53
CA LEU A 131 -5.80 6.57 5.25
C LEU A 131 -5.25 7.98 4.99
N GLY A 132 -5.38 8.48 3.76
CA GLY A 132 -5.00 9.86 3.43
C GLY A 132 -5.77 10.91 4.23
N ALA A 133 -7.05 10.69 4.52
CA ALA A 133 -7.86 11.56 5.37
C ALA A 133 -7.44 11.51 6.85
N ALA A 134 -7.08 10.32 7.36
CA ALA A 134 -6.58 10.16 8.72
C ALA A 134 -5.21 10.85 8.90
N ASP A 135 -4.29 10.68 7.95
CA ASP A 135 -2.97 11.31 7.97
C ASP A 135 -3.04 12.83 7.79
N ALA A 136 -4.02 13.34 7.04
CA ALA A 136 -4.29 14.78 6.97
C ALA A 136 -4.80 15.33 8.30
N GLY A 137 -5.71 14.61 8.97
CA GLY A 137 -6.19 14.97 10.31
C GLY A 137 -5.08 14.95 11.37
N LEU A 138 -4.20 13.96 11.35
CA LEU A 138 -3.03 13.90 12.24
C LEU A 138 -2.08 15.09 12.03
N ARG A 139 -1.83 15.49 10.79
CA ARG A 139 -1.02 16.68 10.48
C ARG A 139 -1.67 17.98 10.94
N ASP A 140 -2.98 18.15 10.77
CA ASP A 140 -3.73 19.29 11.30
C ASP A 140 -3.65 19.35 12.84
N LEU A 141 -3.78 18.21 13.52
CA LEU A 141 -3.61 18.13 14.97
C LEU A 141 -2.20 18.50 15.42
N GLN A 142 -1.16 18.02 14.73
CA GLN A 142 0.22 18.40 15.03
C GLN A 142 0.44 19.91 14.86
N LEU A 143 -0.03 20.50 13.77
CA LEU A 143 0.05 21.95 13.56
C LEU A 143 -0.64 22.74 14.68
N ARG A 144 -1.79 22.26 15.17
CA ARG A 144 -2.50 22.89 16.30
C ARG A 144 -1.73 22.76 17.60
N ILE A 145 -1.13 21.60 17.87
CA ILE A 145 -0.30 21.39 19.07
C ILE A 145 0.92 22.32 19.01
N ASP A 146 1.61 22.39 17.87
CA ASP A 146 2.76 23.27 17.67
C ASP A 146 2.39 24.75 17.87
N ALA A 147 1.22 25.16 17.36
CA ALA A 147 0.69 26.50 17.56
C ALA A 147 0.36 26.79 19.03
N LEU A 148 -0.22 25.82 19.76
CA LEU A 148 -0.50 25.94 21.19
C LEU A 148 0.78 26.01 22.02
N GLU A 149 1.79 25.21 21.69
CA GLU A 149 3.10 25.27 22.34
C GLU A 149 3.79 26.60 22.09
N GLN A 150 3.70 27.14 20.86
CA GLN A 150 4.22 28.45 20.53
C GLN A 150 3.53 29.56 21.31
N ALA A 151 2.19 29.57 21.36
CA ALA A 151 1.43 30.54 22.16
C ALA A 151 1.75 30.43 23.66
N ARG A 152 1.99 29.22 24.17
CA ARG A 152 2.39 29.00 25.56
C ARG A 152 3.80 29.55 25.85
N ARG A 153 4.74 29.40 24.92
CA ARG A 153 6.09 29.99 25.02
C ARG A 153 6.00 31.52 25.08
N GLU A 154 5.26 32.12 24.15
CA GLU A 154 5.05 33.57 24.11
C GLU A 154 4.40 34.10 25.41
N ALA A 155 3.40 33.39 25.95
CA ALA A 155 2.77 33.74 27.23
C ALA A 155 3.72 33.61 28.44
N HIS A 156 4.72 32.72 28.37
CA HIS A 156 5.74 32.58 29.43
C HIS A 156 6.85 33.64 29.33
N GLU A 157 7.14 34.13 28.12
CA GLU A 157 8.06 35.25 27.90
C GLU A 157 7.46 36.59 28.38
N ILE A 158 6.13 36.70 28.44
CA ILE A 158 5.41 37.83 29.07
C ILE A 158 5.33 37.62 30.60
N GLY A 159 6.48 37.39 31.26
CA GLY A 159 6.55 37.18 32.72
C GLY A 159 5.79 38.20 33.59
N PRO A 160 5.66 37.93 34.92
CA PRO A 160 4.61 38.44 35.83
C PRO A 160 4.51 39.96 36.08
N ASP A 161 5.23 40.79 35.33
CA ASP A 161 5.14 42.27 35.37
C ASP A 161 4.16 42.84 34.33
N GLY A 162 3.38 41.99 33.65
CA GLY A 162 2.22 42.43 32.88
C GLY A 162 1.22 43.18 33.77
N PRO A 163 0.60 44.29 33.30
CA PRO A 163 -0.30 45.08 34.11
C PRO A 163 -1.38 44.19 34.72
N LYS A 164 -1.48 44.25 36.06
CA LYS A 164 -2.51 43.57 36.86
C LYS A 164 -3.85 43.68 36.11
N PRO A 165 -4.48 42.56 35.70
CA PRO A 165 -5.74 42.62 34.97
C PRO A 165 -6.72 43.43 35.81
N ALA A 166 -7.32 44.44 35.17
CA ALA A 166 -8.33 45.27 35.79
C ALA A 166 -9.42 44.36 36.37
N PRO A 167 -10.03 44.73 37.52
CA PRO A 167 -11.15 43.98 38.06
C PRO A 167 -12.19 43.80 36.95
N LEU A 168 -12.59 42.55 36.70
CA LEU A 168 -13.68 42.28 35.78
C LEU A 168 -14.89 43.12 36.24
N PRO A 169 -15.55 43.85 35.32
CA PRO A 169 -16.79 44.53 35.68
C PRO A 169 -17.75 43.49 36.24
N GLU A 170 -18.34 43.79 37.39
CA GLU A 170 -19.36 42.94 38.00
C GLU A 170 -20.41 42.57 36.95
N PRO A 171 -20.91 41.32 36.94
CA PRO A 171 -21.96 40.93 36.03
C PRO A 171 -23.17 41.84 36.29
N THR A 172 -23.48 42.70 35.33
CA THR A 172 -24.73 43.46 35.34
C THR A 172 -25.87 42.46 35.33
N GLU A 173 -26.49 42.26 36.49
CA GLU A 173 -27.68 41.44 36.67
C GLU A 173 -28.74 41.98 35.67
N PRO A 174 -29.25 41.16 34.73
CA PRO A 174 -30.30 41.61 33.83
C PRO A 174 -31.53 42.02 34.66
N PRO A 175 -32.26 43.06 34.24
CA PRO A 175 -33.43 43.52 34.97
C PRO A 175 -34.43 42.37 35.15
N ARG A 176 -34.82 42.11 36.40
CA ARG A 176 -35.90 41.19 36.72
C ARG A 176 -37.17 41.63 35.98
N PRO A 177 -37.84 40.74 35.24
CA PRO A 177 -39.15 41.06 34.69
C PRO A 177 -40.11 41.37 35.84
N GLU A 178 -40.69 42.58 35.78
CA GLU A 178 -41.71 43.04 36.71
C GLU A 178 -42.94 42.11 36.66
N GLY A 179 -43.58 41.97 37.82
CA GLY A 179 -44.60 40.97 38.09
C GLY A 179 -45.75 40.98 37.09
N GLU A 180 -46.00 39.81 36.54
CA GLU A 180 -47.24 39.47 35.85
C GLU A 180 -48.36 39.41 36.91
N GLU A 181 -49.07 40.54 37.07
CA GLU A 181 -50.30 40.61 37.85
C GLU A 181 -51.30 39.57 37.32
N ARG A 182 -51.55 38.54 38.14
CA ARG A 182 -52.64 37.60 37.89
C ARG A 182 -53.98 38.31 38.15
N PRO A 183 -54.86 38.44 37.15
CA PRO A 183 -56.21 38.96 37.39
C PRO A 183 -57.00 37.93 38.21
N GLY A 184 -57.64 38.41 39.27
CA GLY A 184 -58.45 37.62 40.18
C GLY A 184 -59.62 36.93 39.48
N THR A 185 -59.82 35.66 39.83
CA THR A 185 -61.09 34.96 39.66
C THR A 185 -61.99 35.31 40.84
N ALA A 186 -63.08 36.01 40.54
CA ALA A 186 -64.30 35.99 41.33
C ALA A 186 -64.99 34.62 41.16
#